data_AF-A0A933C9Q7-F1
#
_entry.id   AF-A0A933C9Q7-F1
#
_cell.length_a   1.000
_cell.length_b   1.000
_cell.length_c   1.000
_cell.angle_alpha   90.00
_cell.angle_beta   90.00
_cell.angle_gamma   90.00
#
_symmetry.space_group_name_H-M   'P 1'
#
loop_
_entity.id
_entity.type
_entity.pdbx_description
1 polymer ?
#
loop_
_entity_poly.entity_id
_entity_poly.type
_entity_poly.pdbx_seq_one_letter_code
_entity_poly.pdbx_strand_id
1 'polypeptide(L)'
;MHGRLRVAEVVCVALAAAGALAGCGGPESRVKKGQVQSVIDQDPARKNYIETIGIGASDPNLPSDTQRKALSRDAAIVKAQYEMLSMVKGVTLEGGITVQRAIETDSTLEAKLKETIKGAEVVKSEFTADNGCVVTVRLPKKRLEEMMGVKFK
;
A
#
# COMPACT_ATOMS: atom_id res chain seq x y z
N MET A 1 54.82 -0.28 -32.63
CA MET A 1 54.02 0.87 -33.08
C MET A 1 52.60 0.68 -32.54
N HIS A 2 52.20 1.54 -31.60
CA HIS A 2 51.01 1.42 -30.78
C HIS A 2 49.75 1.81 -31.56
N GLY A 3 48.87 0.85 -31.83
CA GLY A 3 47.57 1.07 -32.48
C GLY A 3 46.59 1.71 -31.50
N ARG A 4 46.23 2.98 -31.76
CA ARG A 4 45.17 3.72 -31.08
C ARG A 4 43.83 2.97 -31.23
N LEU A 5 43.41 2.26 -30.18
CA LEU A 5 42.00 1.87 -30.04
C LEU A 5 41.16 3.14 -29.96
N ARG A 6 40.17 3.22 -30.85
CA ARG A 6 39.34 4.40 -31.08
C ARG A 6 38.44 4.64 -29.86
N VAL A 7 38.71 5.73 -29.15
CA VAL A 7 37.95 6.25 -28.00
C VAL A 7 36.42 6.31 -28.25
N ALA A 8 35.99 6.34 -29.51
CA ALA A 8 34.58 6.42 -29.90
C ALA A 8 33.74 5.17 -29.57
N GLU A 9 34.29 3.94 -29.58
CA GLU A 9 33.50 2.74 -29.25
C GLU A 9 33.25 2.58 -27.75
N VAL A 10 34.18 3.06 -26.91
CA VAL A 10 34.09 2.98 -25.44
C VAL A 10 33.02 3.94 -24.91
N VAL A 11 32.77 5.06 -25.59
CA VAL A 11 31.78 6.07 -25.18
C VAL A 11 30.34 5.61 -25.44
N CYS A 12 30.08 4.81 -26.48
CA CYS A 12 28.72 4.33 -26.78
C CYS A 12 28.24 3.23 -25.81
N VAL A 13 29.14 2.39 -25.28
CA VAL A 13 28.77 1.33 -24.32
C VAL A 13 28.48 1.92 -22.92
N ALA A 14 29.16 3.01 -22.54
CA ALA A 14 28.95 3.66 -21.26
C ALA A 14 27.60 4.40 -21.15
N LEU A 15 27.06 4.94 -22.25
CA LEU A 15 25.75 5.62 -22.24
C LEU A 15 24.56 4.66 -22.20
N ALA A 16 24.70 3.42 -22.67
CA ALA A 16 23.63 2.43 -22.64
C ALA A 16 23.41 1.81 -21.25
N ALA A 17 24.42 1.82 -20.37
CA ALA A 17 24.33 1.26 -19.02
C ALA A 17 23.65 2.18 -18.00
N ALA A 18 23.46 3.47 -18.31
CA ALA A 18 22.85 4.44 -17.40
C ALA A 18 21.30 4.46 -17.43
N GLY A 19 20.67 3.85 -18.44
CA GLY A 19 19.21 3.82 -18.59
C GLY A 19 18.49 2.72 -17.79
N ALA A 20 19.24 1.76 -17.21
CA ALA A 20 18.67 0.54 -16.63
C ALA A 20 18.33 0.61 -15.12
N LEU A 21 18.55 1.76 -14.46
CA LEU A 21 18.38 1.88 -13.00
C LEU A 21 17.14 2.68 -12.56
N ALA A 22 16.27 3.10 -13.48
CA ALA A 22 15.04 3.84 -13.16
C ALA A 22 13.86 2.94 -12.75
N GLY A 23 14.14 1.80 -12.10
CA GLY A 23 13.12 0.91 -11.54
C GLY A 23 12.63 1.37 -10.16
N CYS A 24 12.17 2.62 -10.02
CA CYS A 24 11.51 3.08 -8.80
C CYS A 24 10.10 2.48 -8.71
N GLY A 25 10.02 1.22 -8.28
CA GLY A 25 8.76 0.47 -8.11
C GLY A 25 7.94 0.93 -6.91
N GLY A 26 7.38 2.13 -6.97
CA GLY A 26 6.36 2.60 -6.03
C GLY A 26 4.97 2.02 -6.34
N PRO A 27 4.00 2.11 -5.40
CA PRO A 27 2.61 1.74 -5.67
C PRO A 27 2.05 2.49 -6.89
N GLU A 28 1.27 1.80 -7.72
CA GLU A 28 0.65 2.38 -8.92
C GLU A 28 -0.22 3.59 -8.57
N SER A 29 -0.33 4.55 -9.49
CA SER A 29 -1.23 5.69 -9.30
C SER A 29 -2.68 5.25 -9.45
N ARG A 30 -3.51 5.63 -8.47
CA ARG A 30 -4.94 5.36 -8.41
C ARG A 30 -5.79 6.55 -8.83
N VAL A 31 -5.16 7.72 -9.01
CA VAL A 31 -5.80 8.95 -9.48
C VAL A 31 -5.24 9.34 -10.84
N LYS A 32 -6.11 9.47 -11.85
CA LYS A 32 -5.74 9.92 -13.20
C LYS A 32 -6.58 11.12 -13.58
N LYS A 33 -5.94 12.17 -14.09
CA LYS A 33 -6.61 13.44 -14.48
C LYS A 33 -7.47 14.03 -13.36
N GLY A 34 -7.03 13.89 -12.11
CA GLY A 34 -7.75 14.39 -10.93
C GLY A 34 -8.96 13.57 -10.50
N GLN A 35 -9.19 12.38 -11.08
CA GLN A 35 -10.29 11.50 -10.71
C GLN A 35 -9.76 10.12 -10.30
N VAL A 36 -10.49 9.44 -9.42
CA VAL A 36 -10.25 8.03 -9.13
C VAL A 36 -10.47 7.23 -10.40
N GLN A 37 -9.60 6.25 -10.67
CA GLN A 37 -9.78 5.35 -11.81
C GLN A 37 -11.12 4.60 -11.71
N SER A 38 -11.79 4.43 -12.86
CA SER A 38 -13.06 3.70 -12.96
C SER A 38 -12.95 2.21 -12.58
N VAL A 39 -11.75 1.65 -12.74
CA VAL A 39 -11.41 0.30 -12.31
C VAL A 39 -10.14 0.39 -11.46
N ILE A 40 -10.22 -0.13 -10.25
CA ILE A 40 -9.08 -0.31 -9.36
C ILE A 40 -8.87 -1.81 -9.20
N ASP A 41 -7.76 -2.30 -9.74
CA ASP A 41 -7.30 -3.64 -9.45
C ASP A 41 -6.61 -3.64 -8.08
N GLN A 42 -7.30 -4.23 -7.10
CA GLN A 42 -6.80 -4.45 -5.76
C GLN A 42 -6.48 -5.93 -5.62
N ASP A 43 -5.25 -6.30 -5.97
CA ASP A 43 -4.63 -7.55 -5.54
C ASP A 43 -4.02 -7.34 -4.15
N PRO A 44 -4.70 -7.79 -3.09
CA PRO A 44 -4.29 -7.49 -1.73
C PRO A 44 -3.13 -8.35 -1.26
N ALA A 45 -2.92 -9.51 -1.89
CA ALA A 45 -1.98 -10.53 -1.46
C ALA A 45 -0.69 -10.45 -2.26
N ARG A 46 0.04 -9.34 -2.11
CA ARG A 46 1.39 -9.27 -2.65
C ARG A 46 2.31 -10.21 -1.87
N LYS A 47 3.43 -10.60 -2.48
CA LYS A 47 4.32 -11.65 -1.95
C LYS A 47 4.68 -11.46 -0.47
N ASN A 48 4.99 -10.23 -0.05
CA ASN A 48 5.54 -9.93 1.29
C ASN A 48 4.65 -9.03 2.16
N TYR A 49 3.57 -8.47 1.62
CA TYR A 49 2.73 -7.51 2.33
C TYR A 49 1.27 -7.68 1.94
N ILE A 50 0.39 -7.28 2.84
CA ILE A 50 -1.02 -7.06 2.56
C ILE A 50 -1.15 -5.59 2.17
N GLU A 51 -1.65 -5.32 0.97
CA GLU A 51 -1.89 -3.97 0.46
C GLU A 51 -3.38 -3.71 0.39
N THR A 52 -3.81 -2.56 0.91
CA THR A 52 -5.21 -2.15 0.82
C THR A 52 -5.32 -0.70 0.41
N ILE A 53 -6.48 -0.36 -0.14
CA ILE A 53 -6.78 0.98 -0.61
C ILE A 53 -8.00 1.48 0.15
N GLY A 54 -7.99 2.75 0.50
CA GLY A 54 -9.15 3.45 1.04
C GLY A 54 -9.37 4.75 0.27
N ILE A 55 -10.65 5.11 0.13
CA ILE A 55 -11.08 6.33 -0.54
C ILE A 55 -11.88 7.14 0.48
N GLY A 56 -11.49 8.40 0.65
CA GLY A 56 -12.19 9.37 1.46
C GLY A 56 -12.72 10.49 0.58
N ALA A 57 -14.02 10.78 0.72
CA ALA A 57 -14.66 11.86 0.00
C ALA A 57 -14.32 13.21 0.64
N SER A 58 -14.31 14.28 -0.17
CA SER A 58 -14.23 15.64 0.36
C SER A 58 -15.57 16.08 0.96
N ASP A 59 -15.54 16.74 2.10
CA ASP A 59 -16.73 17.42 2.66
C ASP A 59 -16.86 18.83 2.06
N PRO A 60 -17.89 19.11 1.24
CA PRO A 60 -18.06 20.42 0.61
C PRO A 60 -18.40 21.54 1.61
N ASN A 61 -18.79 21.22 2.84
CA ASN A 61 -19.15 22.20 3.86
C ASN A 61 -17.93 22.80 4.58
N LEU A 62 -16.74 22.22 4.40
CA LEU A 62 -15.52 22.73 5.03
C LEU A 62 -14.94 23.92 4.25
N PRO A 63 -14.59 25.03 4.93
CA PRO A 63 -14.29 26.30 4.28
C PRO A 63 -12.97 26.33 3.50
N SER A 64 -12.02 25.45 3.81
CA SER A 64 -10.70 25.46 3.16
C SER A 64 -10.33 24.13 2.52
N ASP A 65 -9.59 24.20 1.40
CA ASP A 65 -8.99 23.04 0.72
C ASP A 65 -8.14 22.21 1.68
N THR A 66 -7.40 22.86 2.58
CA THR A 66 -6.57 22.18 3.59
C THR A 66 -7.42 21.30 4.51
N GLN A 67 -8.53 21.82 5.03
CA GLN A 67 -9.42 21.04 5.90
C GLN A 67 -10.09 19.90 5.12
N ARG A 68 -10.52 20.15 3.88
CA ARG A 68 -11.13 19.14 3.01
C ARG A 68 -10.16 18.00 2.71
N LYS A 69 -8.92 18.32 2.33
CA LYS A 69 -7.85 17.35 2.08
C LYS A 69 -7.44 16.59 3.34
N ALA A 70 -7.35 17.26 4.49
CA ALA A 70 -7.03 16.60 5.74
C ALA A 70 -8.10 15.57 6.12
N LEU A 71 -9.37 15.98 6.12
CA LEU A 71 -10.47 15.08 6.48
C LEU A 71 -10.63 13.93 5.48
N SER A 72 -10.53 14.20 4.17
CA SER A 72 -10.63 13.16 3.16
C SER A 72 -9.48 12.15 3.26
N ARG A 73 -8.26 12.60 3.58
CA ARG A 73 -7.12 11.70 3.82
C ARG A 73 -7.32 10.83 5.05
N ASP A 74 -7.80 11.40 6.15
CA ASP A 74 -8.05 10.64 7.38
C ASP A 74 -9.15 9.58 7.18
N ALA A 75 -10.23 9.95 6.50
CA ALA A 75 -11.28 9.02 6.11
C ALA A 75 -10.74 7.89 5.19
N ALA A 76 -9.89 8.23 4.24
CA ALA A 76 -9.24 7.26 3.36
C ALA A 76 -8.34 6.28 4.12
N ILE A 77 -7.54 6.76 5.10
CA ILE A 77 -6.71 5.90 5.96
C ILE A 77 -7.58 4.91 6.74
N VAL A 78 -8.63 5.42 7.38
CA VAL A 78 -9.57 4.60 8.17
C VAL A 78 -10.23 3.54 7.29
N LYS A 79 -10.70 3.92 6.10
CA LYS A 79 -11.28 2.97 5.13
C LYS A 79 -10.27 1.89 4.73
N ALA A 80 -9.03 2.27 4.42
CA ALA A 80 -7.99 1.32 4.03
C ALA A 80 -7.67 0.33 5.15
N GLN A 81 -7.61 0.80 6.40
CA GLN A 81 -7.43 -0.04 7.59
C GLN A 81 -8.60 -1.02 7.80
N TYR A 82 -9.85 -0.58 7.59
CA TYR A 82 -11.01 -1.46 7.65
C TYR A 82 -10.96 -2.57 6.59
N GLU A 83 -10.60 -2.24 5.35
CA GLU A 83 -10.42 -3.25 4.29
C GLU A 83 -9.29 -4.23 4.64
N MET A 84 -8.20 -3.74 5.25
CA MET A 84 -7.10 -4.60 5.71
C MET A 84 -7.56 -5.58 6.78
N LEU A 85 -8.33 -5.10 7.76
CA LEU A 85 -8.90 -5.96 8.79
C LEU A 85 -9.81 -7.03 8.20
N SER A 86 -10.68 -6.65 7.26
CA SER A 86 -11.56 -7.60 6.55
C SER A 86 -10.76 -8.71 5.87
N MET A 87 -9.70 -8.33 5.13
CA MET A 87 -8.88 -9.31 4.41
C MET A 87 -8.05 -10.18 5.32
N VAL A 88 -7.45 -9.62 6.38
CA VAL A 88 -6.70 -10.40 7.36
C VAL A 88 -7.60 -11.42 8.07
N LYS A 89 -8.85 -11.05 8.41
CA LYS A 89 -9.81 -11.98 9.02
C LYS A 89 -10.09 -13.22 8.16
N GLY A 90 -10.05 -13.08 6.84
CA GLY A 90 -10.23 -14.18 5.89
C GLY A 90 -9.00 -15.08 5.70
N VAL A 91 -7.82 -14.70 6.20
CA VAL A 91 -6.60 -15.50 6.06
C VAL A 91 -6.72 -16.81 6.85
N THR A 92 -6.24 -17.91 6.27
CA THR A 92 -6.16 -19.23 6.92
C THR A 92 -4.80 -19.40 7.59
N LEU A 93 -4.81 -19.83 8.85
CA LEU A 93 -3.64 -20.07 9.68
C LEU A 93 -3.12 -21.50 9.54
N GLU A 94 -1.85 -21.71 9.90
CA GLU A 94 -1.34 -23.05 10.20
C GLU A 94 -2.22 -23.72 11.27
N GLY A 95 -2.87 -24.83 10.92
CA GLY A 95 -3.93 -25.48 11.73
C GLY A 95 -5.31 -25.49 11.08
N GLY A 96 -5.49 -24.82 9.94
CA GLY A 96 -6.70 -24.94 9.11
C GLY A 96 -7.88 -24.07 9.56
N ILE A 97 -7.72 -23.26 10.61
CA ILE A 97 -8.70 -22.26 11.03
C ILE A 97 -8.38 -20.89 10.44
N THR A 98 -9.39 -20.05 10.25
CA THR A 98 -9.22 -18.66 9.79
C THR A 98 -8.87 -17.73 10.95
N VAL A 99 -8.22 -16.60 10.65
CA VAL A 99 -7.97 -15.53 11.64
C VAL A 99 -9.24 -15.10 12.35
N GLN A 100 -10.36 -14.98 11.64
CA GLN A 100 -11.66 -14.66 12.23
C GLN A 100 -12.02 -15.60 13.38
N ARG A 101 -11.82 -16.91 13.22
CA ARG A 101 -12.11 -17.91 14.25
C ARG A 101 -11.15 -17.80 15.43
N ALA A 102 -9.88 -17.51 15.18
CA ALA A 102 -8.89 -17.34 16.24
C ALA A 102 -9.23 -16.13 17.15
N ILE A 103 -9.66 -15.01 16.56
CA ILE A 103 -10.03 -13.81 17.34
C ILE A 103 -11.39 -13.93 18.04
N GLU A 104 -12.29 -14.81 17.58
CA GLU A 104 -13.55 -15.12 18.29
C GLU A 104 -13.27 -15.73 19.67
N THR A 105 -12.16 -16.44 19.83
CA THR A 105 -11.78 -17.13 21.07
C THR A 105 -10.75 -16.38 21.92
N ASP A 106 -10.09 -15.35 21.36
CA ASP A 106 -9.05 -14.57 22.02
C ASP A 106 -9.21 -13.07 21.76
N SER A 107 -9.77 -12.36 22.74
CA SER A 107 -9.97 -10.90 22.68
C SER A 107 -8.67 -10.10 22.71
N THR A 108 -7.59 -10.66 23.27
CA THR A 108 -6.26 -10.03 23.26
C THR A 108 -5.65 -10.07 21.87
N LEU A 109 -5.88 -11.15 21.13
CA LEU A 109 -5.48 -11.27 19.73
C LEU A 109 -6.24 -10.27 18.85
N GLU A 110 -7.53 -10.04 19.10
CA GLU A 110 -8.30 -9.02 18.39
C GLU A 110 -7.73 -7.61 18.61
N ALA A 111 -7.40 -7.26 19.86
CA ALA A 111 -6.81 -5.98 20.20
C ALA A 111 -5.46 -5.78 19.51
N LYS A 112 -4.56 -6.77 19.60
CA LYS A 112 -3.25 -6.76 18.93
C LYS A 112 -3.39 -6.60 17.42
N LEU A 113 -4.30 -7.34 16.80
CA LEU A 113 -4.57 -7.26 15.36
C LEU A 113 -4.99 -5.84 14.94
N LYS A 114 -5.93 -5.22 15.68
CA LYS A 114 -6.37 -3.85 15.44
C LYS A 114 -5.22 -2.85 15.59
N GLU A 115 -4.37 -3.01 16.60
CA GLU A 115 -3.18 -2.18 16.79
C GLU A 115 -2.16 -2.35 15.66
N THR A 116 -1.91 -3.58 15.19
CA THR A 116 -1.03 -3.86 14.05
C THR A 116 -1.49 -3.10 12.81
N ILE A 117 -2.78 -3.19 12.50
CA ILE A 117 -3.38 -2.59 11.30
C ILE A 117 -3.38 -1.07 11.39
N LYS A 118 -3.62 -0.50 12.57
CA LYS A 118 -3.47 0.95 12.81
C LYS A 118 -2.04 1.42 12.54
N GLY A 119 -1.05 0.58 12.85
CA GLY A 119 0.37 0.81 12.58
C GLY A 119 0.83 0.41 11.17
N ALA A 120 -0.08 0.10 10.24
CA ALA A 120 0.26 -0.15 8.84
C ALA A 120 0.81 1.12 8.17
N GLU A 121 1.75 0.94 7.24
CA GLU A 121 2.43 2.05 6.60
C GLU A 121 1.56 2.66 5.50
N VAL A 122 1.38 3.98 5.53
CA VAL A 122 0.79 4.73 4.41
C VAL A 122 1.86 4.92 3.34
N VAL A 123 1.81 4.12 2.28
CA VAL A 123 2.81 4.16 1.19
C VAL A 123 2.44 5.11 0.06
N LYS A 124 1.17 5.55 0.00
CA LYS A 124 0.71 6.53 -0.96
C LYS A 124 -0.51 7.30 -0.47
N SER A 125 -0.55 8.59 -0.77
CA SER A 125 -1.76 9.43 -0.64
C SER A 125 -1.88 10.27 -1.92
N GLU A 126 -3.00 10.15 -2.61
CA GLU A 126 -3.25 10.84 -3.89
C GLU A 126 -4.55 11.64 -3.77
N PHE A 127 -4.49 12.95 -4.01
CA PHE A 127 -5.67 13.80 -3.97
C PHE A 127 -6.32 13.90 -5.36
N THR A 128 -7.65 13.86 -5.38
CA THR A 128 -8.47 14.17 -6.55
C THR A 128 -8.71 15.67 -6.67
N ALA A 129 -9.18 16.12 -7.84
CA ALA A 129 -9.42 17.53 -8.14
C ALA A 129 -10.51 18.15 -7.26
N ASP A 130 -11.43 17.33 -6.75
CA ASP A 130 -12.49 17.70 -5.82
C ASP A 130 -12.08 17.63 -4.34
N ASN A 131 -10.78 17.49 -4.05
CA ASN A 131 -10.19 17.34 -2.71
C ASN A 131 -10.49 16.02 -1.98
N GLY A 132 -11.07 15.03 -2.67
CA GLY A 132 -11.06 13.64 -2.19
C GLY A 132 -9.64 13.08 -2.11
N CYS A 133 -9.48 11.94 -1.43
CA CYS A 133 -8.17 11.30 -1.27
C CYS A 133 -8.28 9.78 -1.45
N VAL A 134 -7.31 9.22 -2.17
CA VAL A 134 -7.06 7.78 -2.25
C VAL A 134 -5.78 7.48 -1.50
N VAL A 135 -5.86 6.57 -0.54
CA VAL A 135 -4.72 6.16 0.28
C VAL A 135 -4.44 4.68 0.04
N THR A 136 -3.16 4.34 -0.14
CA THR A 136 -2.68 2.96 -0.16
C THR A 136 -1.89 2.70 1.10
N VAL A 137 -2.25 1.64 1.82
CA VAL A 137 -1.52 1.18 3.01
C VAL A 137 -0.94 -0.21 2.80
N ARG A 138 0.20 -0.48 3.44
CA ARG A 138 0.85 -1.78 3.42
C ARG A 138 1.15 -2.26 4.83
N LEU A 139 0.93 -3.56 5.04
CA LEU A 139 1.35 -4.26 6.25
C LEU A 139 2.22 -5.47 5.85
N PRO A 140 3.49 -5.53 6.29
CA PRO A 140 4.32 -6.72 6.05
C PRO A 140 3.69 -7.96 6.67
N LYS A 141 3.57 -9.06 5.90
CA LYS A 141 3.01 -10.33 6.39
C LYS A 141 3.77 -10.84 7.62
N LYS A 142 5.11 -10.75 7.59
CA LYS A 142 5.98 -11.12 8.73
C LYS A 142 5.62 -10.42 10.02
N ARG A 143 5.38 -9.10 9.97
CA ARG A 143 4.99 -8.32 11.16
C ARG A 143 3.68 -8.81 11.73
N LEU A 144 2.74 -9.17 10.86
CA LEU A 144 1.44 -9.69 11.26
C LEU A 144 1.56 -11.09 11.86
N GLU A 145 2.34 -11.98 11.25
CA GLU A 145 2.67 -13.32 11.77
C GLU A 145 3.35 -13.25 13.15
N GLU A 146 4.39 -12.41 13.29
CA GLU A 146 5.11 -12.18 14.54
C GLU A 146 4.19 -11.68 15.66
N MET A 147 3.30 -10.73 15.36
CA MET A 147 2.37 -10.18 16.35
C MET A 147 1.27 -11.16 16.76
N MET A 148 0.80 -11.97 15.82
CA MET A 148 -0.23 -12.97 16.07
C MET A 148 0.35 -14.27 16.66
N GLY A 149 1.67 -14.48 16.59
CA GLY A 149 2.30 -15.73 17.02
C GLY A 149 1.91 -16.93 16.14
N VAL A 150 1.56 -16.67 14.88
CA VAL A 150 1.09 -17.69 13.92
C VAL A 150 1.81 -17.51 12.59
N LYS A 151 1.81 -18.55 11.77
CA LYS A 151 2.26 -18.48 10.39
C LYS A 151 1.06 -18.59 9.45
N PHE A 152 1.12 -17.87 8.35
CA PHE A 152 0.14 -17.98 7.29
C PHE A 152 0.47 -19.13 6.36
N LYS A 153 -0.58 -19.77 5.85
CA LYS A 153 -0.47 -20.84 4.85
C LYS A 153 -0.14 -20.28 3.46
#